data_AF-A0A061JWQ2-F1
#
_entry.id   AF-A0A061JWQ2-F1
#
_cell.length_a   1.000
_cell.length_b   1.000
_cell.length_c   1.000
_cell.angle_alpha   90.00
_cell.angle_beta   90.00
_cell.angle_gamma   90.00
#
_symmetry.space_group_name_H-M   'P 1'
#
loop_
_entity.id
_entity.type
_entity.pdbx_description
1 polymer ?
#
loop_
_entity_poly.entity_id
_entity_poly.type
_entity_poly.pdbx_seq_one_letter_code
_entity_poly.pdbx_strand_id
1 'polypeptide(L)'
;MFKPAAIATLLTLSVAQAMAQNAAELEQLGAENLATIYQGSMVDSSEIGVSQVGDLNTASVAQVGETHFNVANLQQLGNANVAAIEQTGRANQLDAASTGNGNRLSGSQTGFAVAVVEQRGNNNRLTFSQQGYFEGSNMNVSQDGLGNMADIFQGDGNRMTLAQNGAYNLAEIQQSDYQNELNFSQNGDANRLNVDQDGFGGIITGSSSGSRNSVDIVQSFMSNQATVIQNGTDNLASIEQANYGHQASITQLGSANQAHILQNMPLEDYTRLPGSATIQQSGTGNSASIVQQ
;
A
#
# COMPACT_ATOMS: atom_id res chain seq x y z
N MET A 1 -5.67 46.08 -0.38
CA MET A 1 -5.17 45.25 -1.51
C MET A 1 -5.94 43.95 -1.44
N PHE A 2 -6.88 43.75 -2.36
CA PHE A 2 -7.77 42.58 -2.38
C PHE A 2 -6.92 41.33 -2.68
N LYS A 3 -6.91 40.35 -1.77
CA LYS A 3 -6.40 39.00 -2.07
C LYS A 3 -7.45 38.28 -2.92
N PRO A 4 -7.04 37.58 -4.00
CA PRO A 4 -7.99 36.89 -4.87
C PRO A 4 -8.68 35.75 -4.12
N ALA A 5 -9.99 35.62 -4.36
CA ALA A 5 -10.81 34.51 -3.87
C ALA A 5 -10.39 33.21 -4.57
N ALA A 6 -10.26 32.13 -3.79
CA ALA A 6 -10.07 30.79 -4.30
C ALA A 6 -11.25 30.40 -5.20
N ILE A 7 -10.97 29.87 -6.39
CA ILE A 7 -11.98 29.32 -7.29
C ILE A 7 -12.17 27.85 -6.92
N ALA A 8 -13.05 27.59 -5.95
CA ALA A 8 -13.59 26.25 -5.73
C ALA A 8 -14.61 25.97 -6.86
N THR A 9 -14.25 25.11 -7.83
CA THR A 9 -15.20 24.69 -8.86
C THR A 9 -15.90 23.43 -8.38
N LEU A 10 -16.98 23.58 -7.61
CA LEU A 10 -17.89 22.49 -7.28
C LEU A 10 -18.83 22.28 -8.47
N LEU A 11 -18.56 21.26 -9.30
CA LEU A 11 -19.41 20.91 -10.43
C LEU A 11 -20.43 19.84 -10.01
N THR A 12 -21.45 20.23 -9.25
CA THR A 12 -22.58 19.35 -8.94
C THR A 12 -23.59 19.39 -10.08
N LEU A 13 -23.59 18.37 -10.94
CA LEU A 13 -24.68 18.17 -11.90
C LEU A 13 -25.81 17.42 -11.19
N SER A 14 -26.71 18.14 -10.51
CA SER A 14 -27.91 17.54 -9.92
C SER A 14 -28.95 17.29 -11.02
N VAL A 15 -29.01 16.06 -11.54
CA VAL A 15 -30.23 15.60 -12.22
C VAL A 15 -31.16 15.08 -11.13
N ALA A 16 -32.21 15.84 -10.86
CA ALA A 16 -33.23 15.50 -9.88
C ALA A 16 -33.95 14.19 -10.27
N GLN A 17 -33.64 13.09 -9.57
CA GLN A 17 -34.56 11.97 -9.44
C GLN A 17 -34.30 11.22 -8.13
N ALA A 18 -35.35 11.08 -7.32
CA ALA A 18 -35.30 10.62 -5.93
C ALA A 18 -34.75 9.19 -5.78
N MET A 19 -33.49 9.06 -5.34
CA MET A 19 -32.77 7.87 -4.84
C MET A 19 -31.76 8.39 -3.79
N ALA A 20 -31.23 7.57 -2.87
CA ALA A 20 -30.71 8.04 -1.57
C ALA A 20 -29.55 9.06 -1.63
N GLN A 21 -29.42 9.87 -0.57
CA GLN A 21 -28.59 11.08 -0.55
C GLN A 21 -27.10 10.75 -0.75
N ASN A 22 -26.53 11.13 -1.89
CA ASN A 22 -25.09 11.26 -2.05
C ASN A 22 -24.63 12.56 -1.40
N ALA A 23 -23.47 12.54 -0.75
CA ALA A 23 -22.86 13.70 -0.13
C ALA A 23 -21.48 13.98 -0.74
N ALA A 24 -21.19 15.27 -0.93
CA ALA A 24 -19.88 15.75 -1.34
C ALA A 24 -19.54 16.99 -0.51
N GLU A 25 -18.49 16.92 0.28
CA GLU A 25 -17.99 17.99 1.14
C GLU A 25 -16.59 18.40 0.69
N LEU A 26 -16.39 19.71 0.54
CA LEU A 26 -15.11 20.31 0.18
C LEU A 26 -14.81 21.50 1.10
N GLU A 27 -13.73 21.40 1.85
CA GLU A 27 -13.16 22.50 2.63
C GLU A 27 -11.77 22.87 2.10
N GLN A 28 -11.54 24.15 1.84
CA GLN A 28 -10.24 24.66 1.38
C GLN A 28 -9.83 25.91 2.16
N LEU A 29 -8.65 25.88 2.78
CA LEU A 29 -8.06 27.00 3.50
C LEU A 29 -6.63 27.25 2.99
N GLY A 30 -6.41 28.42 2.38
CA GLY A 30 -5.10 28.83 1.83
C GLY A 30 -5.22 29.36 0.40
N ALA A 31 -4.11 29.39 -0.34
CA ALA A 31 -4.05 29.95 -1.69
C ALA A 31 -3.81 28.87 -2.77
N GLU A 32 -4.48 29.00 -3.91
CA GLU A 32 -4.24 28.18 -5.10
C GLU A 32 -4.44 26.66 -4.91
N ASN A 33 -5.24 26.26 -3.92
CA ASN A 33 -5.71 24.88 -3.80
C ASN A 33 -6.73 24.56 -4.91
N LEU A 34 -6.58 23.39 -5.53
CA LEU A 34 -7.48 22.85 -6.53
C LEU A 34 -8.11 21.56 -6.03
N ALA A 35 -9.43 21.47 -6.05
CA ALA A 35 -10.14 20.23 -5.79
C ALA A 35 -11.16 19.95 -6.89
N THR A 36 -11.22 18.70 -7.34
CA THR A 36 -12.25 18.19 -8.26
C THR A 36 -12.91 16.99 -7.61
N ILE A 37 -14.23 17.07 -7.43
CA ILE A 37 -15.05 15.97 -6.91
C ILE A 37 -16.05 15.60 -8.01
N TYR A 38 -16.09 14.33 -8.37
CA TYR A 38 -17.01 13.82 -9.39
C TYR A 38 -17.79 12.60 -8.87
N GLN A 39 -19.12 12.70 -8.88
CA GLN A 39 -20.03 11.59 -8.64
C GLN A 39 -20.88 11.37 -9.90
N GLY A 40 -20.78 10.17 -10.50
CA GLY A 40 -21.49 9.82 -11.73
C GLY A 40 -23.01 9.63 -11.60
N SER A 41 -23.65 9.22 -12.70
CA SER A 41 -25.12 9.17 -12.80
C SER A 41 -25.79 7.97 -12.09
N MET A 42 -25.03 7.03 -11.52
CA MET A 42 -25.53 5.82 -10.82
C MET A 42 -24.82 5.62 -9.48
N VAL A 43 -24.55 6.74 -8.80
CA VAL A 43 -24.06 6.76 -7.44
C VAL A 43 -25.26 6.75 -6.50
N ASP A 44 -25.30 5.84 -5.53
CA ASP A 44 -26.31 5.83 -4.45
C ASP A 44 -25.60 5.73 -3.09
N SER A 45 -26.09 6.50 -2.11
CA SER A 45 -25.62 6.49 -0.72
C SER A 45 -24.10 6.61 -0.57
N SER A 46 -23.44 7.39 -1.43
CA SER A 46 -21.97 7.53 -1.41
C SER A 46 -21.53 8.93 -0.98
N GLU A 47 -20.39 8.99 -0.29
CA GLU A 47 -19.85 10.19 0.34
C GLU A 47 -18.43 10.47 -0.16
N ILE A 48 -18.14 11.73 -0.46
CA ILE A 48 -16.78 12.22 -0.72
C ILE A 48 -16.52 13.42 0.19
N GLY A 49 -15.55 13.32 1.09
CA GLY A 49 -15.05 14.43 1.91
C GLY A 49 -13.63 14.80 1.50
N VAL A 50 -13.40 16.06 1.13
CA VAL A 50 -12.06 16.58 0.83
C VAL A 50 -11.79 17.83 1.67
N SER A 51 -10.71 17.83 2.46
CA SER A 51 -10.22 19.00 3.20
C SER A 51 -8.79 19.33 2.81
N GLN A 52 -8.55 20.56 2.35
CA GLN A 52 -7.22 21.05 1.95
C GLN A 52 -6.84 22.29 2.76
N VAL A 53 -5.75 22.22 3.51
CA VAL A 53 -5.22 23.33 4.31
C VAL A 53 -3.77 23.59 3.91
N GLY A 54 -3.47 24.81 3.46
CA GLY A 54 -2.17 25.26 2.95
C GLY A 54 -2.27 25.75 1.51
N ASP A 55 -1.15 25.81 0.78
CA ASP A 55 -1.11 26.40 -0.56
C ASP A 55 -0.81 25.35 -1.65
N LEU A 56 -1.35 25.53 -2.86
CA LEU A 56 -1.07 24.70 -4.04
C LEU A 56 -1.44 23.21 -3.92
N ASN A 57 -2.29 22.81 -2.97
CA ASN A 57 -2.73 21.43 -2.87
C ASN A 57 -3.70 21.07 -4.01
N THR A 58 -3.56 19.89 -4.59
CA THR A 58 -4.44 19.36 -5.62
C THR A 58 -5.10 18.05 -5.16
N ALA A 59 -6.43 17.99 -5.22
CA ALA A 59 -7.22 16.80 -4.92
C ALA A 59 -8.16 16.49 -6.08
N SER A 60 -8.24 15.23 -6.47
CA SER A 60 -9.23 14.73 -7.43
C SER A 60 -9.82 13.44 -6.88
N VAL A 61 -11.12 13.42 -6.62
CA VAL A 61 -11.82 12.21 -6.16
C VAL A 61 -12.99 11.96 -7.09
N ALA A 62 -13.03 10.76 -7.68
CA ALA A 62 -14.06 10.35 -8.61
C ALA A 62 -14.71 9.04 -8.16
N GLN A 63 -16.04 9.05 -8.03
CA GLN A 63 -16.87 7.85 -7.90
C GLN A 63 -17.57 7.61 -9.24
N VAL A 64 -17.17 6.56 -9.95
CA VAL A 64 -17.56 6.32 -11.36
C VAL A 64 -18.26 4.97 -11.50
N GLY A 65 -19.32 4.94 -12.33
CA GLY A 65 -20.11 3.73 -12.61
C GLY A 65 -21.22 3.49 -11.60
N GLU A 66 -21.54 2.21 -11.38
CA GLU A 66 -22.58 1.70 -10.47
C GLU A 66 -22.09 1.68 -9.01
N THR A 67 -21.82 2.86 -8.44
CA THR A 67 -21.27 2.94 -7.09
C THR A 67 -22.34 3.02 -6.03
N HIS A 68 -22.27 2.16 -5.03
CA HIS A 68 -23.21 2.15 -3.91
C HIS A 68 -22.43 2.10 -2.60
N PHE A 69 -22.72 2.99 -1.65
CA PHE A 69 -22.08 3.01 -0.33
C PHE A 69 -20.56 3.25 -0.36
N ASN A 70 -20.05 3.99 -1.35
CA ASN A 70 -18.63 4.33 -1.39
C ASN A 70 -18.35 5.56 -0.52
N VAL A 71 -17.28 5.52 0.26
CA VAL A 71 -16.82 6.64 1.10
C VAL A 71 -15.37 6.94 0.73
N ALA A 72 -15.07 8.20 0.45
CA ALA A 72 -13.71 8.67 0.27
C ALA A 72 -13.48 9.94 1.10
N ASN A 73 -12.68 9.82 2.15
CA ASN A 73 -12.22 10.94 2.97
C ASN A 73 -10.76 11.22 2.66
N LEU A 74 -10.48 12.47 2.27
CA LEU A 74 -9.14 12.92 1.90
C LEU A 74 -8.81 14.23 2.62
N GLN A 75 -7.75 14.21 3.41
CA GLN A 75 -7.21 15.39 4.07
C GLN A 75 -5.80 15.70 3.56
N GLN A 76 -5.55 16.95 3.16
CA GLN A 76 -4.23 17.45 2.79
C GLN A 76 -3.87 18.66 3.64
N LEU A 77 -2.79 18.57 4.42
CA LEU A 77 -2.26 19.64 5.25
C LEU A 77 -0.83 19.98 4.83
N GLY A 78 -0.56 21.25 4.50
CA GLY A 78 0.74 21.72 4.01
C GLY A 78 0.66 22.14 2.55
N ASN A 79 1.78 22.14 1.81
CA ASN A 79 1.82 22.74 0.48
C ASN A 79 2.08 21.75 -0.64
N ALA A 80 1.52 22.01 -1.83
CA ALA A 80 1.79 21.26 -3.06
C ALA A 80 1.54 19.74 -2.94
N ASN A 81 0.66 19.29 -2.03
CA ASN A 81 0.27 17.89 -1.95
C ASN A 81 -0.69 17.55 -3.10
N VAL A 82 -0.57 16.35 -3.68
CA VAL A 82 -1.40 15.90 -4.79
C VAL A 82 -2.05 14.58 -4.45
N ALA A 83 -3.37 14.49 -4.56
CA ALA A 83 -4.12 13.26 -4.36
C ALA A 83 -5.09 13.02 -5.53
N ALA A 84 -5.09 11.82 -6.07
CA ALA A 84 -6.00 11.39 -7.14
C ALA A 84 -6.57 10.02 -6.79
N ILE A 85 -7.88 9.94 -6.57
CA ILE A 85 -8.58 8.74 -6.13
C ILE A 85 -9.74 8.45 -7.07
N GLU A 86 -9.83 7.19 -7.52
CA GLU A 86 -10.98 6.67 -8.26
C GLU A 86 -11.60 5.49 -7.51
N GLN A 87 -12.91 5.52 -7.31
CA GLN A 87 -13.68 4.43 -6.71
C GLN A 87 -14.76 3.94 -7.69
N THR A 88 -14.80 2.63 -7.92
CA THR A 88 -15.82 1.97 -8.76
C THR A 88 -16.44 0.77 -8.05
N GLY A 89 -17.67 0.41 -8.41
CA GLY A 89 -18.40 -0.65 -7.70
C GLY A 89 -18.84 -0.22 -6.29
N ARG A 90 -19.10 -1.20 -5.42
CA ARG A 90 -19.85 -0.98 -4.15
C ARG A 90 -18.95 -1.06 -2.92
N ALA A 91 -19.34 -0.35 -1.85
CA ALA A 91 -18.77 -0.44 -0.51
C ALA A 91 -17.24 -0.25 -0.42
N ASN A 92 -16.68 0.63 -1.26
CA ASN A 92 -15.29 1.05 -1.10
C ASN A 92 -15.17 2.10 0.00
N GLN A 93 -14.14 2.00 0.81
CA GLN A 93 -13.82 2.98 1.84
C GLN A 93 -12.36 3.41 1.71
N LEU A 94 -12.14 4.72 1.62
CA LEU A 94 -10.82 5.32 1.72
C LEU A 94 -10.82 6.36 2.84
N ASP A 95 -9.81 6.28 3.70
CA ASP A 95 -9.40 7.35 4.59
C ASP A 95 -7.93 7.68 4.31
N ALA A 96 -7.66 8.88 3.82
CA ALA A 96 -6.33 9.28 3.40
C ALA A 96 -5.95 10.65 3.96
N ALA A 97 -4.77 10.74 4.59
CA ALA A 97 -4.21 11.99 5.09
C ALA A 97 -2.79 12.20 4.56
N SER A 98 -2.52 13.39 4.00
CA SER A 98 -1.18 13.83 3.61
C SER A 98 -0.82 15.09 4.38
N THR A 99 0.17 15.00 5.29
CA THR A 99 0.69 16.13 6.08
C THR A 99 2.13 16.45 5.70
N GLY A 100 2.39 17.68 5.29
CA GLY A 100 3.70 18.21 4.89
C GLY A 100 3.69 18.71 3.44
N ASN A 101 4.81 18.63 2.72
CA ASN A 101 4.91 19.25 1.39
C ASN A 101 5.21 18.26 0.27
N GLY A 102 4.55 18.43 -0.88
CA GLY A 102 4.86 17.67 -2.08
C GLY A 102 4.52 16.18 -2.02
N ASN A 103 3.71 15.75 -1.04
CA ASN A 103 3.29 14.35 -0.95
C ASN A 103 2.33 14.03 -2.10
N ARG A 104 2.43 12.82 -2.64
CA ARG A 104 1.60 12.34 -3.74
C ARG A 104 0.90 11.04 -3.38
N LEU A 105 -0.41 11.02 -3.53
CA LEU A 105 -1.26 9.85 -3.41
C LEU A 105 -2.00 9.60 -4.73
N SER A 106 -1.97 8.38 -5.23
CA SER A 106 -2.74 7.94 -6.40
C SER A 106 -3.36 6.58 -6.10
N GLY A 107 -4.68 6.46 -6.19
CA GLY A 107 -5.38 5.25 -5.75
C GLY A 107 -6.54 4.88 -6.67
N SER A 108 -6.76 3.58 -6.84
CA SER A 108 -8.00 3.02 -7.41
C SER A 108 -8.56 1.94 -6.50
N GLN A 109 -9.87 1.97 -6.27
CA GLN A 109 -10.59 0.96 -5.50
C GLN A 109 -11.77 0.43 -6.31
N THR A 110 -11.86 -0.89 -6.43
CA THR A 110 -12.97 -1.58 -7.09
C THR A 110 -13.57 -2.58 -6.10
N GLY A 111 -14.83 -2.41 -5.73
CA GLY A 111 -15.63 -3.35 -4.91
C GLY A 111 -15.05 -3.72 -3.54
N PHE A 112 -15.77 -3.42 -2.45
CA PHE A 112 -15.48 -3.87 -1.09
C PHE A 112 -14.03 -3.63 -0.64
N ALA A 113 -13.37 -2.62 -1.19
CA ALA A 113 -11.98 -2.29 -0.90
C ALA A 113 -11.89 -1.24 0.22
N VAL A 114 -11.01 -1.48 1.20
CA VAL A 114 -10.75 -0.57 2.31
C VAL A 114 -9.28 -0.18 2.30
N ALA A 115 -9.01 1.12 2.29
CA ALA A 115 -7.66 1.67 2.41
C ALA A 115 -7.60 2.76 3.49
N VAL A 116 -6.57 2.67 4.33
CA VAL A 116 -6.16 3.72 5.25
C VAL A 116 -4.75 4.13 4.88
N VAL A 117 -4.56 5.41 4.57
CA VAL A 117 -3.28 5.95 4.10
C VAL A 117 -2.90 7.17 4.93
N GLU A 118 -1.69 7.16 5.48
CA GLU A 118 -1.11 8.32 6.14
C GLU A 118 0.27 8.64 5.54
N GLN A 119 0.44 9.84 5.00
CA GLN A 119 1.72 10.36 4.53
C GLN A 119 2.13 11.55 5.38
N ARG A 120 3.17 11.41 6.20
CA ARG A 120 3.73 12.47 7.04
C ARG A 120 5.13 12.84 6.56
N GLY A 121 5.39 14.12 6.37
CA GLY A 121 6.67 14.64 5.90
C GLY A 121 6.61 15.13 4.46
N ASN A 122 7.69 14.97 3.70
CA ASN A 122 7.80 15.62 2.39
C ASN A 122 8.05 14.62 1.25
N ASN A 123 7.49 14.89 0.08
CA ASN A 123 7.74 14.14 -1.16
C ASN A 123 7.46 12.64 -1.06
N ASN A 124 6.66 12.18 -0.08
CA ASN A 124 6.27 10.78 -0.02
C ASN A 124 5.31 10.46 -1.16
N ARG A 125 5.42 9.27 -1.74
CA ARG A 125 4.61 8.84 -2.89
C ARG A 125 3.99 7.47 -2.60
N LEU A 126 2.67 7.38 -2.75
CA LEU A 126 1.96 6.11 -2.76
C LEU A 126 1.14 6.01 -4.05
N THR A 127 1.29 4.89 -4.74
CA THR A 127 0.39 4.44 -5.80
C THR A 127 -0.24 3.12 -5.37
N PHE A 128 -1.55 2.97 -5.49
CA PHE A 128 -2.20 1.70 -5.14
C PHE A 128 -3.41 1.36 -6.04
N SER A 129 -3.66 0.06 -6.19
CA SER A 129 -4.87 -0.49 -6.81
C SER A 129 -5.41 -1.65 -5.98
N GLN A 130 -6.67 -1.52 -5.57
CA GLN A 130 -7.40 -2.55 -4.85
C GLN A 130 -8.55 -3.09 -5.70
N GLN A 131 -8.57 -4.40 -5.91
CA GLN A 131 -9.61 -5.11 -6.65
C GLN A 131 -10.28 -6.14 -5.74
N GLY A 132 -11.29 -5.71 -4.99
CA GLY A 132 -12.13 -6.60 -4.20
C GLY A 132 -13.39 -7.05 -4.96
N TYR A 133 -13.91 -8.21 -4.54
CA TYR A 133 -15.13 -8.81 -5.09
C TYR A 133 -16.09 -9.20 -3.97
N PHE A 134 -15.85 -10.31 -3.27
CA PHE A 134 -16.80 -10.79 -2.24
C PHE A 134 -16.26 -10.59 -0.84
N GLU A 135 -14.95 -10.78 -0.68
CA GLU A 135 -14.29 -10.79 0.64
C GLU A 135 -13.59 -9.46 0.92
N GLY A 136 -13.47 -8.64 -0.13
CA GLY A 136 -12.94 -7.29 -0.05
C GLY A 136 -11.42 -7.29 0.06
N SER A 137 -10.83 -6.11 0.14
CA SER A 137 -9.39 -5.97 0.34
C SER A 137 -9.13 -4.93 1.43
N ASN A 138 -8.07 -5.13 2.22
CA ASN A 138 -7.72 -4.19 3.28
C ASN A 138 -6.25 -3.76 3.19
N MET A 139 -6.03 -2.46 3.12
CA MET A 139 -4.72 -1.85 3.02
C MET A 139 -4.55 -0.80 4.11
N ASN A 140 -3.43 -0.87 4.81
CA ASN A 140 -2.96 0.19 5.71
C ASN A 140 -1.52 0.57 5.32
N VAL A 141 -1.31 1.83 4.94
CA VAL A 141 0.01 2.34 4.57
C VAL A 141 0.32 3.61 5.36
N SER A 142 1.45 3.61 6.05
CA SER A 142 2.01 4.80 6.70
C SER A 142 3.39 5.11 6.12
N GLN A 143 3.57 6.31 5.57
CA GLN A 143 4.84 6.82 5.07
C GLN A 143 5.25 8.05 5.88
N ASP A 144 6.27 7.91 6.71
CA ASP A 144 6.76 8.94 7.60
C ASP A 144 8.20 9.32 7.24
N GLY A 145 8.39 10.55 6.78
CA GLY A 145 9.71 11.12 6.50
C GLY A 145 9.80 11.74 5.11
N LEU A 146 10.88 11.45 4.38
CA LEU A 146 11.24 12.14 3.14
C LEU A 146 11.31 11.17 1.96
N GLY A 147 10.50 11.37 0.94
CA GLY A 147 10.70 10.67 -0.34
C GLY A 147 10.45 9.17 -0.29
N ASN A 148 9.73 8.67 0.72
CA ASN A 148 9.35 7.26 0.76
C ASN A 148 8.37 6.97 -0.39
N MET A 149 8.54 5.83 -1.05
CA MET A 149 7.76 5.43 -2.21
C MET A 149 7.19 4.02 -2.02
N ALA A 150 5.91 3.86 -2.34
CA ALA A 150 5.23 2.57 -2.37
C ALA A 150 4.37 2.45 -3.64
N ASP A 151 4.44 1.31 -4.29
CA ASP A 151 3.55 0.88 -5.37
C ASP A 151 2.92 -0.46 -5.00
N ILE A 152 1.59 -0.53 -5.01
CA ILE A 152 0.86 -1.62 -4.38
C ILE A 152 -0.31 -2.08 -5.25
N PHE A 153 -0.33 -3.37 -5.58
CA PHE A 153 -1.47 -4.06 -6.14
C PHE A 153 -2.02 -5.08 -5.14
N GLN A 154 -3.33 -5.05 -4.92
CA GLN A 154 -4.00 -5.95 -4.00
C GLN A 154 -5.31 -6.49 -4.59
N GLY A 155 -5.39 -7.81 -4.76
CA GLY A 155 -6.58 -8.56 -5.12
C GLY A 155 -7.54 -8.85 -3.95
N ASP A 156 -8.56 -9.67 -4.20
CA ASP A 156 -9.65 -9.97 -3.27
C ASP A 156 -9.21 -10.84 -2.08
N GLY A 157 -9.80 -10.60 -0.92
CA GLY A 157 -9.50 -11.30 0.35
C GLY A 157 -8.18 -10.89 1.01
N ASN A 158 -7.32 -10.13 0.35
CA ASN A 158 -5.99 -9.80 0.84
C ASN A 158 -5.97 -8.70 1.90
N ARG A 159 -4.97 -8.75 2.77
CA ARG A 159 -4.71 -7.77 3.83
C ARG A 159 -3.25 -7.36 3.80
N MET A 160 -2.99 -6.07 3.94
CA MET A 160 -1.61 -5.60 4.08
C MET A 160 -1.45 -4.40 5.00
N THR A 161 -0.32 -4.36 5.68
CA THR A 161 0.16 -3.22 6.46
C THR A 161 1.60 -2.93 6.07
N LEU A 162 1.88 -1.69 5.65
CA LEU A 162 3.22 -1.21 5.32
C LEU A 162 3.52 0.07 6.11
N ALA A 163 4.63 0.08 6.84
CA ALA A 163 5.13 1.27 7.52
C ALA A 163 6.54 1.62 7.02
N GLN A 164 6.68 2.77 6.35
CA GLN A 164 7.96 3.30 5.88
C GLN A 164 8.34 4.52 6.71
N ASN A 165 9.34 4.38 7.58
CA ASN A 165 9.84 5.45 8.44
C ASN A 165 11.28 5.80 8.04
N GLY A 166 11.55 7.08 7.75
CA GLY A 166 12.87 7.57 7.34
C GLY A 166 12.87 8.15 5.93
N ALA A 167 13.97 8.01 5.19
CA ALA A 167 14.10 8.62 3.88
C ALA A 167 14.27 7.63 2.73
N TYR A 168 13.60 7.88 1.61
CA TYR A 168 13.78 7.15 0.35
C TYR A 168 13.56 5.64 0.44
N ASN A 169 12.79 5.14 1.41
CA ASN A 169 12.41 3.73 1.42
C ASN A 169 11.49 3.43 0.25
N LEU A 170 11.66 2.26 -0.35
CA LEU A 170 10.93 1.82 -1.53
C LEU A 170 10.23 0.49 -1.24
N ALA A 171 8.95 0.41 -1.53
CA ALA A 171 8.17 -0.82 -1.49
C ALA A 171 7.44 -1.04 -2.81
N GLU A 172 7.52 -2.25 -3.32
CA GLU A 172 6.78 -2.74 -4.49
C GLU A 172 6.10 -4.03 -4.05
N ILE A 173 4.77 -4.04 -4.01
CA ILE A 173 3.99 -5.12 -3.41
C ILE A 173 2.89 -5.53 -4.38
N GLN A 174 2.88 -6.80 -4.75
CA GLN A 174 1.82 -7.42 -5.54
C GLN A 174 1.23 -8.60 -4.76
N GLN A 175 -0.04 -8.49 -4.37
CA GLN A 175 -0.83 -9.58 -3.79
C GLN A 175 -1.97 -9.93 -4.74
N SER A 176 -1.75 -10.85 -5.68
CA SER A 176 -2.69 -11.09 -6.79
C SER A 176 -3.84 -12.02 -6.45
N ASP A 177 -3.57 -13.00 -5.58
CA ASP A 177 -4.49 -14.09 -5.26
C ASP A 177 -5.26 -13.81 -3.95
N TYR A 178 -5.72 -14.83 -3.23
CA TYR A 178 -6.75 -14.70 -2.20
C TYR A 178 -6.22 -14.92 -0.78
N GLN A 179 -6.71 -14.12 0.18
CA GLN A 179 -6.43 -14.26 1.62
C GLN A 179 -4.95 -14.13 2.02
N ASN A 180 -4.13 -13.47 1.22
CA ASN A 180 -2.75 -13.19 1.58
C ASN A 180 -2.66 -12.07 2.62
N GLU A 181 -1.71 -12.22 3.55
CA GLU A 181 -1.38 -11.23 4.56
C GLU A 181 0.06 -10.76 4.41
N LEU A 182 0.27 -9.45 4.38
CA LEU A 182 1.58 -8.82 4.45
C LEU A 182 1.64 -7.83 5.60
N ASN A 183 2.66 -7.93 6.45
CA ASN A 183 2.97 -6.93 7.47
C ASN A 183 4.47 -6.62 7.42
N PHE A 184 4.82 -5.43 6.93
CA PHE A 184 6.21 -5.05 6.76
C PHE A 184 6.53 -3.65 7.25
N SER A 185 7.67 -3.48 7.92
CA SER A 185 8.19 -2.16 8.32
C SER A 185 9.58 -1.90 7.76
N GLN A 186 9.76 -0.76 7.09
CA GLN A 186 11.07 -0.24 6.68
C GLN A 186 11.40 0.95 7.59
N ASN A 187 12.49 0.87 8.35
CA ASN A 187 12.95 1.93 9.24
C ASN A 187 14.38 2.35 8.88
N GLY A 188 14.58 3.61 8.53
CA GLY A 188 15.86 4.17 8.11
C GLY A 188 15.83 4.59 6.66
N ASP A 189 16.95 4.43 5.95
CA ASP A 189 17.17 5.12 4.68
C ASP A 189 17.38 4.17 3.50
N ALA A 190 16.68 4.42 2.40
CA ALA A 190 16.85 3.70 1.14
C ALA A 190 16.70 2.17 1.26
N ASN A 191 15.89 1.67 2.20
CA ASN A 191 15.56 0.24 2.23
C ASN A 191 14.60 -0.09 1.07
N ARG A 192 14.77 -1.25 0.44
CA ARG A 192 13.91 -1.76 -0.64
C ARG A 192 13.17 -3.02 -0.18
N LEU A 193 11.88 -3.07 -0.43
CA LEU A 193 11.02 -4.23 -0.28
C LEU A 193 10.41 -4.53 -1.64
N ASN A 194 10.58 -5.76 -2.11
CA ASN A 194 9.87 -6.30 -3.24
C ASN A 194 9.11 -7.55 -2.78
N VAL A 195 7.81 -7.58 -3.04
CA VAL A 195 6.94 -8.72 -2.70
C VAL A 195 6.06 -9.08 -3.87
N ASP A 196 6.12 -10.35 -4.24
CA ASP A 196 5.15 -11.01 -5.12
C ASP A 196 4.50 -12.18 -4.36
N GLN A 197 3.21 -12.04 -4.08
CA GLN A 197 2.41 -12.98 -3.31
C GLN A 197 1.25 -13.48 -4.19
N ASP A 198 1.55 -14.51 -4.97
CA ASP A 198 0.67 -15.14 -5.97
C ASP A 198 0.20 -16.51 -5.46
N GLY A 199 -0.48 -16.48 -4.32
CA GLY A 199 -0.87 -17.67 -3.57
C GLY A 199 -2.15 -17.53 -2.75
N PHE A 200 -2.60 -18.63 -2.13
CA PHE A 200 -3.76 -18.63 -1.23
C PHE A 200 -3.31 -18.67 0.22
N GLY A 201 -3.69 -17.66 1.02
CA GLY A 201 -3.45 -17.67 2.46
C GLY A 201 -1.97 -17.57 2.87
N GLY A 202 -1.11 -16.99 2.03
CA GLY A 202 0.29 -16.74 2.36
C GLY A 202 0.43 -15.65 3.43
N ILE A 203 1.47 -15.75 4.27
CA ILE A 203 1.78 -14.74 5.27
C ILE A 203 3.23 -14.26 5.09
N ILE A 204 3.40 -12.96 4.91
CA ILE A 204 4.70 -12.31 4.89
C ILE A 204 4.77 -11.35 6.08
N THR A 205 5.78 -11.55 6.91
CA THR A 205 6.10 -10.63 8.02
C THR A 205 7.54 -10.18 7.91
N GLY A 206 7.83 -8.92 8.24
CA GLY A 206 9.22 -8.54 8.30
C GLY A 206 9.51 -7.11 8.67
N SER A 207 10.81 -6.86 8.83
CA SER A 207 11.32 -5.51 9.02
C SER A 207 12.73 -5.35 8.43
N SER A 208 12.99 -4.17 7.89
CA SER A 208 14.32 -3.73 7.47
C SER A 208 14.67 -2.45 8.21
N SER A 209 15.64 -2.53 9.12
CA SER A 209 16.15 -1.42 9.92
C SER A 209 17.57 -1.04 9.50
N GLY A 210 17.83 0.25 9.33
CA GLY A 210 19.11 0.80 8.89
C GLY A 210 19.07 1.32 7.46
N SER A 211 20.13 1.10 6.68
CA SER A 211 20.27 1.74 5.37
C SER A 211 20.54 0.77 4.23
N ARG A 212 19.87 0.97 3.08
CA ARG A 212 20.11 0.20 1.84
C ARG A 212 19.95 -1.32 2.00
N ASN A 213 19.11 -1.76 2.94
CA ASN A 213 18.76 -3.17 3.03
C ASN A 213 17.71 -3.50 1.96
N SER A 214 17.84 -4.67 1.34
CA SER A 214 16.94 -5.15 0.28
C SER A 214 16.33 -6.48 0.68
N VAL A 215 15.01 -6.56 0.61
CA VAL A 215 14.21 -7.77 0.80
C VAL A 215 13.44 -8.06 -0.47
N ASP A 216 13.58 -9.29 -0.96
CA ASP A 216 12.83 -9.81 -2.09
C ASP A 216 12.12 -11.09 -1.66
N ILE A 217 10.80 -11.13 -1.75
CA ILE A 217 10.00 -12.28 -1.33
C ILE A 217 9.04 -12.66 -2.45
N VAL A 218 9.16 -13.89 -2.92
CA VAL A 218 8.23 -14.52 -3.84
C VAL A 218 7.58 -15.70 -3.14
N GLN A 219 6.26 -15.63 -2.95
CA GLN A 219 5.46 -16.74 -2.45
C GLN A 219 4.39 -17.10 -3.46
N SER A 220 4.42 -18.35 -3.92
CA SER A 220 3.39 -18.90 -4.80
C SER A 220 2.67 -20.05 -4.10
N PHE A 221 1.45 -20.37 -4.52
CA PHE A 221 0.63 -21.48 -3.99
C PHE A 221 0.14 -21.25 -2.54
N MET A 222 -0.06 -22.29 -1.72
CA MET A 222 -0.94 -22.20 -0.55
C MET A 222 -0.17 -22.15 0.78
N SER A 223 -0.57 -21.23 1.67
CA SER A 223 -0.22 -21.20 3.10
C SER A 223 1.28 -21.10 3.42
N ASN A 224 2.08 -20.51 2.52
CA ASN A 224 3.50 -20.26 2.76
C ASN A 224 3.70 -19.08 3.74
N GLN A 225 4.69 -19.20 4.62
CA GLN A 225 5.04 -18.20 5.61
C GLN A 225 6.49 -17.78 5.45
N ALA A 226 6.71 -16.48 5.30
CA ALA A 226 8.02 -15.86 5.20
C ALA A 226 8.20 -14.82 6.30
N THR A 227 9.32 -14.91 7.02
CA THR A 227 9.74 -13.88 7.99
C THR A 227 11.12 -13.35 7.62
N VAL A 228 11.25 -12.05 7.40
CA VAL A 228 12.55 -11.40 7.14
C VAL A 228 12.82 -10.31 8.16
N ILE A 229 13.96 -10.38 8.84
CA ILE A 229 14.44 -9.34 9.74
C ILE A 229 15.85 -8.95 9.31
N GLN A 230 16.02 -7.72 8.85
CA GLN A 230 17.32 -7.13 8.53
C GLN A 230 17.60 -5.95 9.46
N ASN A 231 18.78 -5.95 10.09
CA ASN A 231 19.26 -4.83 10.87
C ASN A 231 20.70 -4.51 10.50
N GLY A 232 20.91 -3.34 9.89
CA GLY A 232 22.21 -2.81 9.56
C GLY A 232 22.23 -2.20 8.16
N THR A 233 23.30 -2.45 7.39
CA THR A 233 23.48 -1.76 6.10
C THR A 233 23.79 -2.69 4.95
N ASP A 234 23.24 -2.40 3.77
CA ASP A 234 23.52 -3.15 2.53
C ASP A 234 23.25 -4.67 2.64
N ASN A 235 22.34 -5.11 3.53
CA ASN A 235 21.97 -6.52 3.61
C ASN A 235 20.97 -6.90 2.50
N LEU A 236 21.12 -8.11 1.95
CA LEU A 236 20.25 -8.68 0.94
C LEU A 236 19.62 -9.98 1.46
N ALA A 237 18.30 -10.03 1.48
CA ALA A 237 17.52 -11.21 1.82
C ALA A 237 16.59 -11.56 0.65
N SER A 238 16.59 -12.82 0.25
CA SER A 238 15.69 -13.36 -0.77
C SER A 238 15.02 -14.64 -0.26
N ILE A 239 13.70 -14.69 -0.33
CA ILE A 239 12.90 -15.90 -0.03
C ILE A 239 12.06 -16.22 -1.26
N GLU A 240 12.21 -17.43 -1.77
CA GLU A 240 11.34 -18.01 -2.79
C GLU A 240 10.71 -19.29 -2.23
N GLN A 241 9.39 -19.29 -2.07
CA GLN A 241 8.62 -20.43 -1.59
C GLN A 241 7.55 -20.79 -2.61
N ALA A 242 7.67 -22.00 -3.16
CA ALA A 242 6.63 -22.62 -3.95
C ALA A 242 6.00 -23.77 -3.16
N ASN A 243 4.76 -24.15 -3.49
CA ASN A 243 4.00 -25.29 -2.91
C ASN A 243 3.30 -24.98 -1.57
N TYR A 244 3.12 -26.00 -0.71
CA TYR A 244 2.20 -25.95 0.43
C TYR A 244 2.92 -25.80 1.79
N GLY A 245 2.58 -24.77 2.55
CA GLY A 245 2.83 -24.69 3.99
C GLY A 245 4.28 -24.43 4.41
N HIS A 246 5.16 -24.00 3.50
CA HIS A 246 6.57 -23.77 3.82
C HIS A 246 6.76 -22.62 4.81
N GLN A 247 7.79 -22.75 5.66
CA GLN A 247 8.20 -21.69 6.58
C GLN A 247 9.64 -21.30 6.29
N ALA A 248 9.87 -20.04 5.91
CA ALA A 248 11.18 -19.48 5.64
C ALA A 248 11.46 -18.31 6.58
N SER A 249 12.61 -18.33 7.24
CA SER A 249 13.03 -17.24 8.12
C SER A 249 14.45 -16.79 7.79
N ILE A 250 14.62 -15.49 7.52
CA ILE A 250 15.93 -14.86 7.36
C ILE A 250 16.09 -13.80 8.45
N THR A 251 17.17 -13.91 9.23
CA THR A 251 17.62 -12.85 10.16
C THR A 251 19.05 -12.45 9.82
N GLN A 252 19.27 -11.18 9.47
CA GLN A 252 20.60 -10.64 9.15
C GLN A 252 20.92 -9.45 10.04
N LEU A 253 22.04 -9.52 10.76
CA LEU A 253 22.58 -8.46 11.60
C LEU A 253 23.95 -8.02 11.08
N GLY A 254 24.14 -6.71 10.89
CA GLY A 254 25.41 -6.15 10.44
C GLY A 254 25.37 -5.66 9.00
N SER A 255 26.46 -5.84 8.24
CA SER A 255 26.60 -5.17 6.94
C SER A 255 26.90 -6.12 5.79
N ALA A 256 26.36 -5.84 4.60
CA ALA A 256 26.66 -6.59 3.37
C ALA A 256 26.41 -8.10 3.48
N ASN A 257 25.49 -8.55 4.33
CA ASN A 257 25.14 -9.96 4.42
C ASN A 257 24.18 -10.34 3.29
N GLN A 258 24.30 -11.55 2.76
CA GLN A 258 23.46 -12.11 1.70
C GLN A 258 22.86 -13.43 2.18
N ALA A 259 21.53 -13.54 2.13
CA ALA A 259 20.78 -14.72 2.53
C ALA A 259 19.75 -15.05 1.46
N HIS A 260 19.74 -16.30 1.00
CA HIS A 260 18.78 -16.78 0.01
C HIS A 260 18.17 -18.11 0.46
N ILE A 261 16.85 -18.15 0.59
CA ILE A 261 16.09 -19.38 0.85
C ILE A 261 15.26 -19.69 -0.39
N LEU A 262 15.47 -20.88 -0.96
CA LEU A 262 14.64 -21.45 -2.01
C LEU A 262 14.00 -22.74 -1.49
N GLN A 263 12.69 -22.77 -1.39
CA GLN A 263 11.91 -23.96 -1.04
C GLN A 263 10.99 -24.28 -2.20
N ASN A 264 11.41 -25.23 -3.04
CA ASN A 264 10.63 -25.65 -4.21
C ASN A 264 10.55 -27.18 -4.23
N MET A 265 9.39 -27.71 -3.90
CA MET A 265 9.05 -29.13 -3.98
C MET A 265 8.49 -29.47 -5.37
N PRO A 266 8.65 -30.71 -5.86
CA PRO A 266 7.99 -31.15 -7.07
C PRO A 266 6.47 -31.05 -6.93
N LEU A 267 5.80 -30.50 -7.96
CA LEU A 267 4.34 -30.23 -8.02
C LEU A 267 3.42 -31.44 -7.73
N GLU A 268 3.97 -32.66 -7.69
CA GLU A 268 3.22 -33.92 -7.56
C GLU A 268 3.44 -34.65 -6.22
N ASP A 269 4.30 -34.13 -5.33
CA ASP A 269 4.60 -34.79 -4.05
C ASP A 269 3.91 -34.11 -2.86
N TYR A 270 2.62 -34.39 -2.69
CA TYR A 270 1.83 -33.97 -1.53
C TYR A 270 2.15 -34.78 -0.24
N THR A 271 3.10 -35.71 -0.28
CA THR A 271 3.41 -36.61 0.84
C THR A 271 4.53 -36.12 1.73
N ARG A 272 5.32 -35.15 1.27
CA ARG A 272 6.41 -34.55 2.04
C ARG A 272 5.88 -33.37 2.87
N LEU A 273 6.15 -33.43 4.17
CA LEU A 273 5.75 -32.42 5.14
C LEU A 273 6.33 -31.04 4.78
N PRO A 274 5.62 -29.95 5.11
CA PRO A 274 6.09 -28.59 4.90
C PRO A 274 7.52 -28.40 5.45
N GLY A 275 8.40 -27.87 4.61
CA GLY A 275 9.79 -27.61 4.97
C GLY A 275 9.94 -26.32 5.77
N SER A 276 10.80 -26.35 6.79
CA SER A 276 11.27 -25.16 7.49
C SER A 276 12.71 -24.85 7.07
N ALA A 277 12.99 -23.61 6.72
CA ALA A 277 14.32 -23.12 6.38
C ALA A 277 14.61 -21.83 7.16
N THR A 278 15.77 -21.79 7.84
CA THR A 278 16.17 -20.64 8.64
C THR A 278 17.61 -20.27 8.35
N ILE A 279 17.85 -19.01 7.98
CA ILE A 279 19.18 -18.42 7.87
C ILE A 279 19.32 -17.34 8.95
N GLN A 280 20.35 -17.47 9.80
CA GLN A 280 20.76 -16.42 10.73
C GLN A 280 22.20 -16.02 10.47
N GLN A 281 22.42 -14.75 10.17
CA GLN A 281 23.75 -14.19 9.91
C GLN A 281 24.01 -12.99 10.82
N SER A 282 25.23 -12.92 11.35
CA SER A 282 25.73 -11.77 12.10
C SER A 282 27.14 -11.43 11.65
N GLY A 283 27.42 -10.15 11.40
CA GLY A 283 28.74 -9.67 10.99
C GLY A 283 28.72 -8.96 9.65
N THR A 284 29.85 -9.01 8.94
CA THR A 284 30.05 -8.30 7.67
C THR A 284 30.34 -9.28 6.54
N GLY A 285 29.61 -9.19 5.43
CA GLY A 285 29.92 -9.93 4.19
C GLY A 285 29.60 -11.42 4.23
N ASN A 286 28.73 -11.88 5.13
CA ASN A 286 28.33 -13.28 5.17
C ASN A 286 27.45 -13.63 3.96
N SER A 287 27.59 -14.84 3.41
CA SER A 287 26.70 -15.37 2.38
C SER A 287 26.18 -16.73 2.82
N ALA A 288 24.87 -16.96 2.71
CA ALA A 288 24.25 -18.23 3.02
C ALA A 288 23.10 -18.49 2.04
N SER A 289 22.98 -19.75 1.62
CA SER A 289 21.86 -20.21 0.80
C SER A 289 21.33 -21.54 1.34
N ILE A 290 20.02 -21.65 1.45
CA ILE A 290 19.32 -22.91 1.70
C ILE A 290 18.47 -23.20 0.47
N VAL A 291 18.67 -24.38 -0.11
CA VAL A 291 17.82 -24.91 -1.19
C VAL A 291 17.20 -26.20 -0.68
N GLN A 292 15.87 -26.24 -0.60
CA GLN A 292 15.10 -27.44 -0.26
C GLN A 292 14.29 -27.89 -1.48
N GLN A 293 14.47 -29.16 -1.84
CA GLN A 293 13.85 -29.88 -2.96
C GLN A 293 13.22 -31.20 -2.51
#